data_AF-A0AA86V7H3-F1
#
_entry.id   AF-A0AA86V7H3-F1
#
_cell.length_a   1.000
_cell.length_b   1.000
_cell.length_c   1.000
_cell.angle_alpha   90.00
_cell.angle_beta   90.00
_cell.angle_gamma   90.00
#
_symmetry.space_group_name_H-M   'P 1'
#
loop_
_entity.id
_entity.type
_entity.pdbx_description
1 polymer ?
#
loop_
_entity_poly.entity_id
_entity_poly.type
_entity_poly.pdbx_seq_one_letter_code
_entity_poly.pdbx_strand_id
1 'polypeptide(L)'
;MGSRRKKREEEEEPPPSLSEDDADGSDSPSEEGSKTEVDSSHYEQARNQRIKENMERMQKLGLFDLSLKLKPPKENHLPKKKKKKTIPQPNNSPQRRSSRIMSLVPIDYSEGKLPDPGSKENEVEIFIPEGTNPEVYTEEHEKLLGDCESTWELCVDGYDEDGNRMYDPIKGQTCHQCRQKTLAQHTNCNKCELLQGQFCGDCLYMRYGENVIEANHNTKWVCPPCRGICNCSRCRRGKGWMPTGNIYSKVSKLGFKSVAHYLIKTRLTELGSSDAEEISETSADTTLNIQTRTRASKKRV
;
A
#
# COMPACT_ATOMS: atom_id res chain seq x y z
N MET A 1 12.18 -39.72 24.06
CA MET A 1 13.30 -39.54 23.10
C MET A 1 13.56 -38.05 22.97
N GLY A 2 14.56 -37.55 23.69
CA GLY A 2 14.96 -36.13 23.66
C GLY A 2 16.31 -36.01 22.95
N SER A 3 16.36 -35.26 21.85
CA SER A 3 17.58 -35.08 21.07
C SER A 3 18.44 -33.96 21.67
N ARG A 4 19.52 -34.37 22.33
CA ARG A 4 20.64 -33.53 22.79
C ARG A 4 21.31 -32.85 21.59
N ARG A 5 21.38 -31.52 21.59
CA ARG A 5 22.27 -30.76 20.68
C ARG A 5 23.66 -30.68 21.30
N LYS A 6 24.66 -31.10 20.52
CA LYS A 6 26.09 -31.17 20.84
C LYS A 6 26.70 -29.77 20.72
N LYS A 7 27.30 -29.29 21.81
CA LYS A 7 28.09 -28.05 21.92
C LYS A 7 29.37 -28.21 21.08
N ARG A 8 29.70 -27.24 20.23
CA ARG A 8 31.01 -27.11 19.59
C ARG A 8 31.58 -25.76 20.02
N GLU A 9 32.70 -25.83 20.72
CA GLU A 9 33.56 -24.71 21.11
C GLU A 9 34.52 -24.42 19.96
N GLU A 10 34.70 -23.15 19.59
CA GLU A 10 35.89 -22.62 18.92
C GLU A 10 35.95 -21.09 19.10
N GLU A 11 36.87 -20.71 19.97
CA GLU A 11 37.75 -19.53 20.06
C GLU A 11 37.23 -18.11 19.75
N GLU A 12 37.28 -17.30 20.81
CA GLU A 12 36.99 -15.87 20.89
C GLU A 12 38.33 -15.10 20.91
N GLU A 13 38.63 -14.36 19.85
CA GLU A 13 39.75 -13.39 19.82
C GLU A 13 39.26 -12.02 20.29
N PRO A 14 39.94 -11.36 21.25
CA PRO A 14 39.49 -10.10 21.84
C PRO A 14 39.76 -8.88 20.93
N PRO A 15 38.94 -7.81 21.02
CA PRO A 15 39.12 -6.59 20.24
C PRO A 15 40.36 -5.79 20.68
N PRO A 16 41.02 -5.06 19.77
CA PRO A 16 42.23 -4.30 20.09
C PRO A 16 41.92 -3.07 20.95
N SER A 17 42.74 -2.92 22.00
CA SER A 17 42.78 -1.82 22.95
C SER A 17 43.07 -0.47 22.29
N LEU A 18 42.17 0.51 22.49
CA LEU A 18 42.47 1.93 22.31
C LEU A 18 42.78 2.50 23.69
N SER A 19 44.00 2.99 23.83
CA SER A 19 44.56 3.63 25.01
C SER A 19 43.79 4.90 25.38
N GLU A 20 43.44 4.99 26.65
CA GLU A 20 43.13 6.22 27.38
C GLU A 20 44.45 6.95 27.63
N ASP A 21 44.52 8.24 27.30
CA ASP A 21 45.43 9.19 27.95
C ASP A 21 44.59 10.40 28.36
N ASP A 22 44.75 10.76 29.64
CA ASP A 22 43.92 11.64 30.44
C ASP A 22 44.04 13.15 30.14
N ALA A 23 42.95 13.81 30.55
CA ALA A 23 42.68 15.22 30.83
C ALA A 23 43.85 16.22 30.99
N ASP A 24 43.62 17.44 30.50
CA ASP A 24 43.57 18.61 31.40
C ASP A 24 42.65 19.70 30.86
N GLY A 25 41.87 20.30 31.75
CA GLY A 25 40.98 21.41 31.46
C GLY A 25 41.59 22.73 31.90
N SER A 26 41.54 23.74 31.02
CA SER A 26 41.68 25.12 31.45
C SER A 26 40.87 26.06 30.55
N ASP A 27 40.32 27.06 31.24
CA ASP A 27 39.24 27.96 30.92
C ASP A 27 39.56 29.07 29.89
N SER A 28 38.47 29.64 29.35
CA SER A 28 38.31 31.00 28.80
C SER A 28 38.59 31.32 27.30
N PRO A 29 37.89 32.35 26.75
CA PRO A 29 37.33 32.33 25.39
C PRO A 29 37.98 33.33 24.41
N SER A 30 38.01 32.99 23.12
CA SER A 30 38.17 33.97 22.04
C SER A 30 37.84 33.38 20.66
N GLU A 31 36.85 34.02 20.01
CA GLU A 31 36.76 34.42 18.60
C GLU A 31 37.54 33.61 17.53
N GLU A 32 36.80 33.25 16.48
CA GLU A 32 37.09 33.42 15.05
C GLU A 32 36.75 32.17 14.22
N GLY A 33 35.81 32.36 13.30
CA GLY A 33 35.32 31.35 12.38
C GLY A 33 36.36 31.01 11.32
N SER A 34 36.65 29.73 11.15
CA SER A 34 37.13 29.10 9.89
C SER A 34 37.49 27.64 10.15
N LYS A 35 36.50 26.75 10.35
CA LYS A 35 36.76 25.29 10.47
C LYS A 35 35.86 24.38 9.60
N THR A 36 34.88 24.93 8.87
CA THR A 36 33.88 24.13 8.17
C THR A 36 34.27 23.68 6.75
N GLU A 37 35.28 24.31 6.12
CA GLU A 37 35.65 24.00 4.73
C GLU A 37 36.63 22.80 4.61
N VAL A 38 37.46 22.57 5.62
CA VAL A 38 38.53 21.54 5.57
C VAL A 38 37.97 20.13 5.70
N ASP A 39 36.90 19.94 6.50
CA ASP A 39 36.29 18.63 6.76
C ASP A 39 35.43 18.14 5.57
N SER A 40 34.82 19.08 4.83
CA SER A 40 34.05 18.76 3.62
C SER A 40 34.97 18.24 2.48
N SER A 41 36.16 18.80 2.34
CA SER A 41 37.14 18.39 1.32
C SER A 41 37.66 16.97 1.56
N HIS A 42 38.01 16.63 2.81
CA HIS A 42 38.50 15.29 3.16
C HIS A 42 37.41 14.22 2.99
N TYR A 43 36.17 14.52 3.39
CA TYR A 43 35.03 13.63 3.18
C TYR A 43 34.77 13.37 1.68
N GLU A 44 34.81 14.41 0.85
CA GLU A 44 34.59 14.26 -0.59
C GLU A 44 35.71 13.46 -1.27
N GLN A 45 36.95 13.60 -0.83
CA GLN A 45 38.08 12.79 -1.29
C GLN A 45 37.89 11.30 -0.93
N ALA A 46 37.56 10.99 0.33
CA ALA A 46 37.28 9.61 0.76
C ALA A 46 36.06 9.01 0.05
N ARG A 47 35.05 9.83 -0.27
CA ARG A 47 33.90 9.42 -1.08
C ARG A 47 34.31 9.09 -2.52
N ASN A 48 35.12 9.93 -3.15
CA ASN A 48 35.58 9.74 -4.52
C ASN A 48 36.49 8.51 -4.64
N GLN A 49 37.32 8.25 -3.64
CA GLN A 49 38.16 7.06 -3.58
C GLN A 49 37.31 5.78 -3.50
N ARG A 50 36.28 5.75 -2.65
CA ARG A 50 35.33 4.62 -2.59
C ARG A 50 34.53 4.44 -3.88
N ILE A 51 34.18 5.52 -4.58
CA ILE A 51 33.54 5.43 -5.89
C ILE A 51 34.49 4.78 -6.89
N LYS A 52 35.76 5.22 -6.91
CA LYS A 52 36.79 4.67 -7.81
C LYS A 52 37.04 3.18 -7.56
N GLU A 53 37.24 2.79 -6.31
CA GLU A 53 37.43 1.38 -5.91
C GLU A 53 36.22 0.51 -6.30
N ASN A 54 35.00 1.01 -6.12
CA ASN A 54 33.80 0.31 -6.56
C ASN A 54 33.73 0.19 -8.09
N MET A 55 34.10 1.22 -8.84
CA MET A 55 34.16 1.14 -10.31
C MET A 55 35.18 0.10 -10.78
N GLU A 56 36.38 0.10 -10.19
CA GLU A 56 37.42 -0.89 -10.49
C GLU A 56 36.97 -2.31 -10.14
N ARG A 57 36.27 -2.48 -9.00
CA ARG A 57 35.65 -3.75 -8.62
C ARG A 57 34.61 -4.20 -9.64
N MET A 58 33.76 -3.29 -10.12
CA MET A 58 32.75 -3.58 -11.16
C MET A 58 33.40 -3.98 -12.50
N GLN A 59 34.51 -3.33 -12.85
CA GLN A 59 35.31 -3.68 -14.03
C GLN A 59 35.97 -5.06 -13.87
N LYS A 60 36.58 -5.35 -12.72
CA LYS A 60 37.22 -6.64 -12.41
C LYS A 60 36.22 -7.80 -12.43
N LEU A 61 34.97 -7.54 -12.06
CA LEU A 61 33.88 -8.52 -12.13
C LEU A 61 33.29 -8.66 -13.55
N GLY A 62 33.82 -7.94 -14.55
CA GLY A 62 33.39 -8.03 -15.95
C GLY A 62 31.96 -7.58 -16.19
N LEU A 63 31.36 -6.80 -15.27
CA LEU A 63 29.93 -6.45 -15.31
C LEU A 63 29.59 -5.55 -16.50
N PHE A 64 30.52 -4.70 -16.94
CA PHE A 64 30.35 -3.88 -18.15
C PHE A 64 30.34 -4.75 -19.41
N ASP A 65 31.24 -5.72 -19.53
CA ASP A 65 31.28 -6.66 -20.65
C ASP A 65 30.06 -7.56 -20.70
N LEU A 66 29.52 -7.93 -19.53
CA LEU A 66 28.25 -8.65 -19.43
C LEU A 66 27.07 -7.79 -19.92
N SER A 67 27.06 -6.49 -19.62
CA SER A 67 26.00 -5.57 -20.07
C SER A 67 25.95 -5.44 -21.59
N LEU A 68 27.11 -5.46 -22.26
CA LEU A 68 27.21 -5.40 -23.73
C LEU A 68 26.72 -6.70 -24.40
N LYS A 69 26.74 -7.82 -23.68
CA LYS A 69 26.25 -9.13 -24.15
C LYS A 69 24.75 -9.31 -23.95
N LEU A 70 24.09 -8.43 -23.19
CA LEU A 70 22.64 -8.44 -23.07
C LEU A 70 22.04 -7.82 -24.33
N LYS A 71 21.16 -8.57 -25.00
CA LYS A 71 20.40 -8.03 -26.13
C LYS A 71 19.57 -6.84 -25.63
N PRO A 72 19.61 -5.68 -26.30
CA PRO A 72 18.69 -4.61 -25.97
C PRO A 72 17.26 -5.16 -26.11
N PRO A 73 16.35 -4.83 -25.18
CA PRO A 73 14.95 -5.18 -25.37
C PRO A 73 14.52 -4.60 -26.72
N LYS A 74 13.87 -5.42 -27.56
CA LYS A 74 13.34 -4.96 -28.85
C LYS A 74 12.44 -3.76 -28.57
N GLU A 75 12.81 -2.60 -29.08
CA GLU A 75 11.91 -1.46 -29.12
C GLU A 75 10.72 -1.84 -30.00
N ASN A 76 9.62 -2.28 -29.38
CA ASN A 76 8.33 -2.28 -30.03
C ASN A 76 7.96 -0.80 -30.20
N HIS A 77 8.30 -0.23 -31.36
CA HIS A 77 7.86 1.10 -31.74
C HIS A 77 6.32 1.10 -31.86
N LEU A 78 5.64 1.41 -30.77
CA LEU A 78 4.25 1.87 -30.82
C LEU A 78 4.23 3.18 -31.63
N PRO A 79 3.25 3.35 -32.55
CA PRO A 79 3.23 4.49 -33.46
C PRO A 79 3.15 5.80 -32.67
N LYS A 80 4.13 6.69 -32.90
CA LYS A 80 4.19 8.02 -32.28
C LYS A 80 2.97 8.84 -32.72
N LYS A 81 1.94 8.96 -31.87
CA LYS A 81 0.86 9.94 -32.05
C LYS A 81 1.47 11.35 -32.04
N LYS A 82 1.19 12.14 -33.07
CA LYS A 82 1.63 13.55 -33.17
C LYS A 82 1.04 14.35 -31.99
N LYS A 83 1.87 14.80 -31.06
CA LYS A 83 1.47 15.73 -29.99
C LYS A 83 1.18 17.10 -30.61
N LYS A 84 -0.03 17.63 -30.46
CA LYS A 84 -0.29 19.07 -30.62
C LYS A 84 0.33 19.78 -29.41
N LYS A 85 1.09 20.85 -29.65
CA LYS A 85 1.67 21.69 -28.60
C LYS A 85 0.55 22.55 -28.00
N THR A 86 0.19 22.29 -26.76
CA THR A 86 -0.45 23.28 -25.88
C THR A 86 0.59 23.67 -24.84
N ILE A 87 0.79 24.98 -24.66
CA ILE A 87 1.78 25.56 -23.74
C ILE A 87 1.23 25.45 -22.31
N PRO A 88 1.87 24.71 -21.38
CA PRO A 88 1.50 24.77 -19.97
C PRO A 88 2.25 25.92 -19.28
N GLN A 89 1.55 26.66 -18.43
CA GLN A 89 2.11 27.68 -17.55
C GLN A 89 3.04 27.04 -16.49
N PRO A 90 4.16 27.66 -16.13
CA PRO A 90 5.11 27.11 -15.16
C PRO A 90 4.57 27.20 -13.74
N ASN A 91 4.46 26.05 -13.07
CA ASN A 91 4.15 25.98 -11.65
C ASN A 91 5.45 26.21 -10.83
N ASN A 92 5.51 27.28 -10.05
CA ASN A 92 6.71 27.77 -9.35
C ASN A 92 6.90 27.21 -7.92
N SER A 93 6.30 26.08 -7.56
CA SER A 93 6.54 25.48 -6.24
C SER A 93 7.92 24.80 -6.20
N PRO A 94 8.77 25.05 -5.18
CA PRO A 94 10.08 24.40 -5.07
C PRO A 94 9.91 22.90 -4.75
N GLN A 95 9.91 22.06 -5.78
CA GLN A 95 10.09 20.62 -5.59
C GLN A 95 11.49 20.38 -5.04
N ARG A 96 11.58 19.85 -3.82
CA ARG A 96 12.83 19.44 -3.15
C ARG A 96 13.51 18.35 -3.98
N ARG A 97 14.31 18.74 -4.96
CA ARG A 97 15.11 17.85 -5.81
C ARG A 97 16.51 17.68 -5.23
N SER A 98 17.03 16.46 -5.27
CA SER A 98 18.42 16.21 -4.89
C SER A 98 19.36 16.83 -5.91
N SER A 99 20.54 17.30 -5.47
CA SER A 99 21.57 17.92 -6.32
C SER A 99 21.93 17.08 -7.55
N ARG A 100 21.84 15.75 -7.43
CA ARG A 100 22.11 14.78 -8.52
C ARG A 100 21.15 14.85 -9.71
N ILE A 101 19.94 15.38 -9.54
CA ILE A 101 18.90 15.41 -10.59
C ILE A 101 18.47 16.84 -10.94
N MET A 102 19.17 17.86 -10.43
CA MET A 102 18.84 19.27 -10.69
C MET A 102 19.12 19.70 -12.13
N SER A 103 20.09 19.07 -12.80
CA SER A 103 20.39 19.32 -14.21
C SER A 103 19.42 18.64 -15.18
N LEU A 104 18.59 17.72 -14.69
CA LEU A 104 17.58 17.05 -15.49
C LEU A 104 16.27 17.83 -15.42
N VAL A 105 15.62 18.01 -16.59
CA VAL A 105 14.30 18.62 -16.67
C VAL A 105 13.35 17.91 -15.68
N PRO A 106 12.52 18.66 -14.94
CA PRO A 106 11.44 18.10 -14.16
C PRO A 106 10.61 17.10 -14.98
N ILE A 107 10.60 15.83 -14.56
CA ILE A 107 9.76 14.81 -15.18
C ILE A 107 8.35 15.09 -14.66
N ASP A 108 7.52 15.66 -15.50
CA ASP A 108 6.10 15.82 -15.24
C ASP A 108 5.42 14.45 -15.42
N TYR A 109 5.01 13.85 -14.31
CA TYR A 109 4.27 12.59 -14.28
C TYR A 109 2.77 12.79 -14.45
N SER A 110 2.31 14.01 -14.75
CA SER A 110 0.92 14.32 -15.05
C SER A 110 0.55 13.82 -16.45
N GLU A 111 0.65 12.51 -16.67
CA GLU A 111 -0.10 11.88 -17.76
C GLU A 111 -1.58 11.95 -17.38
N GLY A 112 -2.21 13.08 -17.67
CA GLY A 112 -3.66 13.19 -17.71
C GLY A 112 -4.14 12.13 -18.68
N LYS A 113 -4.67 11.02 -18.16
CA LYS A 113 -5.31 9.98 -18.96
C LYS A 113 -6.53 10.63 -19.61
N LEU A 114 -6.39 11.07 -20.84
CA LEU A 114 -7.53 11.52 -21.62
C LEU A 114 -8.51 10.34 -21.73
N PRO A 115 -9.81 10.54 -21.50
CA PRO A 115 -10.80 9.51 -21.74
C PRO A 115 -10.75 9.10 -23.21
N ASP A 116 -10.66 7.80 -23.45
CA ASP A 116 -10.62 7.22 -24.79
C ASP A 116 -11.99 7.45 -25.46
N PRO A 117 -12.10 8.16 -26.60
CA PRO A 117 -13.38 8.51 -27.23
C PRO A 117 -14.12 7.32 -27.87
N GLY A 118 -13.71 6.09 -27.56
CA GLY A 118 -14.26 4.85 -28.12
C GLY A 118 -14.75 3.83 -27.10
N SER A 119 -14.85 4.16 -25.80
CA SER A 119 -15.48 3.23 -24.87
C SER A 119 -16.97 3.19 -25.16
N LYS A 120 -17.38 2.18 -25.92
CA LYS A 120 -18.74 1.64 -25.91
C LYS A 120 -19.22 1.61 -24.45
N GLU A 121 -20.51 1.79 -24.24
CA GLU A 121 -21.20 1.69 -22.96
C GLU A 121 -20.97 0.27 -22.40
N ASN A 122 -19.79 0.08 -21.84
CA ASN A 122 -19.25 -1.21 -21.47
C ASN A 122 -19.83 -1.50 -20.09
N GLU A 123 -20.54 -2.62 -20.02
CA GLU A 123 -20.88 -3.35 -18.81
C GLU A 123 -19.82 -3.12 -17.72
N VAL A 124 -20.26 -2.63 -16.56
CA VAL A 124 -19.36 -2.20 -15.48
C VAL A 124 -18.85 -3.44 -14.75
N GLU A 125 -17.91 -4.15 -15.38
CA GLU A 125 -17.31 -5.34 -14.79
C GLU A 125 -16.27 -4.92 -13.73
N ILE A 126 -16.46 -5.42 -12.51
CA ILE A 126 -15.51 -5.29 -11.40
C ILE A 126 -14.89 -6.68 -11.19
N PHE A 127 -13.66 -6.85 -11.66
CA PHE A 127 -12.90 -8.08 -11.42
C PHE A 127 -11.93 -7.89 -10.25
N ILE A 128 -12.13 -8.66 -9.18
CA ILE A 128 -11.18 -8.79 -8.08
C ILE A 128 -10.68 -10.25 -8.09
N PRO A 129 -9.40 -10.49 -8.36
CA PRO A 129 -8.86 -11.84 -8.40
C PRO A 129 -9.01 -12.54 -7.04
N GLU A 130 -9.17 -13.85 -7.06
CA GLU A 130 -9.23 -14.64 -5.84
C GLU A 130 -7.88 -14.63 -5.11
N GLY A 131 -7.95 -14.58 -3.79
CA GLY A 131 -6.78 -14.64 -2.93
C GLY A 131 -6.35 -16.08 -2.62
N THR A 132 -5.37 -16.21 -1.73
CA THR A 132 -4.96 -17.52 -1.19
C THR A 132 -6.07 -18.17 -0.38
N ASN A 133 -6.90 -17.35 0.29
CA ASN A 133 -8.06 -17.79 1.04
C ASN A 133 -9.34 -17.31 0.34
N PRO A 134 -10.44 -18.10 0.37
CA PRO A 134 -11.72 -17.65 -0.14
C PRO A 134 -12.22 -16.43 0.66
N GLU A 135 -12.83 -15.48 -0.05
CA GLU A 135 -13.43 -14.30 0.56
C GLU A 135 -14.88 -14.61 0.92
N VAL A 136 -15.12 -14.87 2.21
CA VAL A 136 -16.43 -15.23 2.74
C VAL A 136 -16.95 -14.12 3.63
N TYR A 137 -18.19 -13.71 3.40
CA TYR A 137 -18.97 -12.82 4.25
C TYR A 137 -20.21 -13.58 4.76
N THR A 138 -20.71 -13.17 5.92
CA THR A 138 -21.90 -13.75 6.57
C THR A 138 -22.96 -12.67 6.72
N GLU A 139 -24.22 -13.05 7.00
CA GLU A 139 -25.30 -12.09 7.28
C GLU A 139 -24.97 -11.14 8.44
N GLU A 140 -24.16 -11.60 9.40
CA GLU A 140 -23.67 -10.75 10.49
C GLU A 140 -22.81 -9.60 9.97
N HIS A 141 -22.01 -9.84 8.93
CA HIS A 141 -21.20 -8.78 8.32
C HIS A 141 -22.06 -7.74 7.58
N GLU A 142 -23.20 -8.14 7.01
CA GLU A 142 -24.16 -7.20 6.41
C GLU A 142 -24.80 -6.31 7.48
N LYS A 143 -25.16 -6.86 8.64
CA LYS A 143 -25.68 -6.09 9.78
C LYS A 143 -24.66 -5.12 10.39
N LEU A 144 -23.36 -5.34 10.16
CA LEU A 144 -22.27 -4.49 10.64
C LEU A 144 -21.93 -3.34 9.67
N LEU A 145 -22.51 -3.33 8.47
CA LEU A 145 -22.41 -2.20 7.55
C LEU A 145 -23.08 -0.99 8.18
N GLY A 146 -22.39 0.14 8.17
CA GLY A 146 -23.00 1.41 8.53
C GLY A 146 -23.66 2.04 7.32
N ASP A 147 -24.69 2.83 7.60
CA ASP A 147 -25.35 3.72 6.66
C ASP A 147 -25.05 5.17 7.06
N CYS A 148 -25.26 6.09 6.12
CA CYS A 148 -25.26 7.52 6.39
C CYS A 148 -26.63 8.11 6.05
N GLU A 149 -27.14 8.99 6.92
CA GLU A 149 -28.35 9.76 6.63
C GLU A 149 -28.01 11.00 5.81
N SER A 150 -26.89 11.63 6.15
CA SER A 150 -26.39 12.86 5.51
C SER A 150 -25.43 12.54 4.37
N THR A 151 -25.63 13.18 3.23
CA THR A 151 -24.71 13.11 2.09
C THR A 151 -23.36 13.73 2.46
N TRP A 152 -22.26 13.09 2.05
CA TRP A 152 -20.91 13.62 2.20
C TRP A 152 -20.41 14.22 0.88
N GLU A 153 -19.93 15.46 0.93
CA GLU A 153 -19.28 16.11 -0.21
C GLU A 153 -17.83 15.64 -0.33
N LEU A 154 -17.54 14.89 -1.39
CA LEU A 154 -16.20 14.32 -1.63
C LEU A 154 -15.20 15.39 -2.04
N CYS A 155 -13.96 15.25 -1.55
CA CYS A 155 -12.84 16.12 -1.90
C CYS A 155 -12.99 17.59 -1.47
N VAL A 156 -13.82 17.87 -0.47
CA VAL A 156 -13.98 19.20 0.14
C VAL A 156 -13.15 19.28 1.43
N ASP A 157 -13.38 18.36 2.36
CA ASP A 157 -12.71 18.37 3.65
C ASP A 157 -11.23 17.94 3.56
N GLY A 158 -10.35 18.80 4.06
CA GLY A 158 -8.90 18.63 3.98
C GLY A 158 -8.30 18.91 2.59
N TYR A 159 -8.98 19.70 1.77
CA TYR A 159 -8.48 20.23 0.49
C TYR A 159 -8.36 21.76 0.54
N ASP A 160 -7.39 22.31 -0.19
CA ASP A 160 -7.22 23.76 -0.34
C ASP A 160 -8.14 24.33 -1.44
N GLU A 161 -8.14 25.66 -1.61
CA GLU A 161 -8.94 26.35 -2.64
C GLU A 161 -8.59 25.90 -4.07
N ASP A 162 -7.37 25.38 -4.27
CA ASP A 162 -6.88 24.84 -5.54
C ASP A 162 -7.28 23.37 -5.75
N GLY A 163 -7.97 22.74 -4.80
CA GLY A 163 -8.39 21.34 -4.86
C GLY A 163 -7.28 20.33 -4.60
N ASN A 164 -6.16 20.75 -4.02
CA ASN A 164 -5.09 19.86 -3.57
C ASN A 164 -5.29 19.47 -2.10
N ARG A 165 -4.88 18.24 -1.77
CA ARG A 165 -5.01 17.74 -0.41
C ARG A 165 -4.04 18.45 0.54
N MET A 166 -4.54 18.93 1.67
CA MET A 166 -3.76 19.62 2.70
C MET A 166 -3.07 18.62 3.64
N TYR A 167 -1.74 18.54 3.54
CA TYR A 167 -0.91 17.67 4.37
C TYR A 167 -0.22 18.46 5.49
N ASP A 168 -0.22 17.90 6.71
CA ASP A 168 0.50 18.48 7.84
C ASP A 168 1.24 17.37 8.63
N PRO A 169 2.59 17.38 8.68
CA PRO A 169 3.39 16.40 9.40
C PRO A 169 3.25 16.43 10.92
N ILE A 170 2.76 17.51 11.50
CA ILE A 170 2.65 17.71 12.96
C ILE A 170 1.20 17.55 13.38
N LYS A 171 0.31 18.41 12.88
CA LYS A 171 -1.10 18.48 13.30
C LYS A 171 -2.02 17.54 12.53
N GLY A 172 -1.58 17.04 11.37
CA GLY A 172 -2.40 16.15 10.57
C GLY A 172 -2.68 14.83 11.28
N GLN A 173 -3.76 14.17 10.89
CA GLN A 173 -4.10 12.82 11.34
C GLN A 173 -3.95 11.84 10.20
N THR A 174 -3.52 10.61 10.51
CA THR A 174 -3.28 9.57 9.49
C THR A 174 -4.52 8.72 9.30
N CYS A 175 -5.06 8.71 8.08
CA CYS A 175 -6.16 7.83 7.72
C CYS A 175 -5.70 6.37 7.54
N HIS A 176 -6.42 5.41 8.10
CA HIS A 176 -6.15 3.97 7.98
C HIS A 176 -6.19 3.48 6.52
N GLN A 177 -7.13 3.99 5.73
CA GLN A 177 -7.38 3.54 4.36
C GLN A 177 -6.34 4.07 3.37
N CYS A 178 -6.21 5.41 3.25
CA CYS A 178 -5.31 6.04 2.29
C CYS A 178 -3.89 6.28 2.85
N ARG A 179 -3.71 6.18 4.18
CA ARG A 179 -2.42 6.38 4.88
C ARG A 179 -1.82 7.77 4.69
N GLN A 180 -2.64 8.71 4.24
CA GLN A 180 -2.26 10.11 4.09
C GLN A 180 -2.47 10.80 5.44
N LYS A 181 -1.52 11.68 5.80
CA LYS A 181 -1.56 12.51 7.00
C LYS A 181 -2.10 13.89 6.62
N THR A 182 -3.35 14.18 6.98
CA THR A 182 -4.07 15.36 6.46
C THR A 182 -4.77 16.12 7.58
N LEU A 183 -5.11 17.38 7.33
CA LEU A 183 -5.88 18.22 8.25
C LEU A 183 -7.41 17.99 8.15
N ALA A 184 -7.84 17.05 7.32
CA ALA A 184 -9.24 16.64 7.22
C ALA A 184 -9.80 16.17 8.58
N GLN A 185 -11.11 16.14 8.70
CA GLN A 185 -11.78 15.45 9.79
C GLN A 185 -11.51 13.95 9.71
N HIS A 186 -11.17 13.37 10.85
CA HIS A 186 -11.01 11.91 10.99
C HIS A 186 -11.92 11.39 12.07
N THR A 187 -12.28 10.11 11.94
CA THR A 187 -13.08 9.40 12.94
C THR A 187 -12.26 8.92 14.13
N ASN A 188 -12.89 8.81 15.30
CA ASN A 188 -12.32 8.17 16.49
C ASN A 188 -13.15 6.94 16.88
N CYS A 189 -12.51 5.78 17.02
CA CYS A 189 -13.20 4.53 17.37
C CYS A 189 -13.38 4.41 18.89
N ASN A 190 -14.57 4.00 19.33
CA ASN A 190 -14.83 3.72 20.75
C ASN A 190 -14.11 2.46 21.29
N LYS A 191 -13.81 1.48 20.41
CA LYS A 191 -13.15 0.22 20.82
C LYS A 191 -11.64 0.25 20.73
N CYS A 192 -11.07 1.13 19.91
CA CYS A 192 -9.63 1.18 19.72
C CYS A 192 -9.13 2.62 19.71
N GLU A 193 -8.09 2.86 20.51
CA GLU A 193 -7.43 4.17 20.61
C GLU A 193 -6.29 4.32 19.58
N LEU A 194 -6.08 3.30 18.74
CA LEU A 194 -4.99 3.25 17.77
C LEU A 194 -5.36 3.94 16.45
N LEU A 195 -4.34 4.23 15.64
CA LEU A 195 -4.45 4.73 14.27
C LEU A 195 -5.27 3.83 13.32
N GLN A 196 -5.70 2.66 13.77
CA GLN A 196 -6.61 1.77 13.06
C GLN A 196 -8.05 2.32 13.04
N GLY A 197 -8.45 3.11 14.04
CA GLY A 197 -9.77 3.71 14.14
C GLY A 197 -9.96 4.99 13.33
N GLN A 198 -8.88 5.56 12.80
CA GLN A 198 -8.85 6.87 12.15
C GLN A 198 -9.15 6.75 10.65
N PHE A 199 -10.26 7.31 10.19
CA PHE A 199 -10.61 7.38 8.76
C PHE A 199 -10.93 8.82 8.38
N CYS A 200 -10.37 9.32 7.27
CA CYS A 200 -10.83 10.57 6.69
C CYS A 200 -12.23 10.41 6.06
N GLY A 201 -12.99 11.50 5.99
CA GLY A 201 -14.36 11.50 5.48
C GLY A 201 -14.53 10.82 4.11
N ASP A 202 -13.71 11.18 3.13
CA ASP A 202 -13.83 10.58 1.79
C ASP A 202 -13.63 9.06 1.81
N CYS A 203 -12.67 8.57 2.60
CA CYS A 203 -12.40 7.14 2.67
C CYS A 203 -13.51 6.41 3.39
N LEU A 204 -14.04 6.98 4.48
CA LEU A 204 -15.13 6.38 5.23
C LEU A 204 -16.39 6.28 4.35
N TYR A 205 -16.73 7.37 3.67
CA TYR A 205 -17.89 7.44 2.79
C TYR A 205 -17.75 6.50 1.58
N MET A 206 -16.68 6.62 0.79
CA MET A 206 -16.53 5.80 -0.42
C MET A 206 -16.39 4.31 -0.11
N ARG A 207 -15.68 3.95 0.97
CA ARG A 207 -15.37 2.54 1.26
C ARG A 207 -16.41 1.85 2.10
N TYR A 208 -17.07 2.56 3.02
CA TYR A 208 -17.98 1.96 3.99
C TYR A 208 -19.39 2.53 3.90
N GLY A 209 -19.57 3.76 3.39
CA GLY A 209 -20.89 4.37 3.23
C GLY A 209 -21.36 5.06 4.50
N GLU A 210 -20.42 5.45 5.36
CA GLU A 210 -20.66 6.13 6.63
C GLU A 210 -20.14 7.57 6.55
N ASN A 211 -20.77 8.47 7.29
CA ASN A 211 -20.37 9.87 7.36
C ASN A 211 -19.45 10.12 8.57
N VAL A 212 -18.36 10.87 8.38
CA VAL A 212 -17.37 11.14 9.45
C VAL A 212 -17.96 12.00 10.57
N ILE A 213 -18.87 12.92 10.25
CA ILE A 213 -19.52 13.80 11.24
C ILE A 213 -20.44 12.95 12.12
N GLU A 214 -21.29 12.12 11.51
CA GLU A 214 -22.20 11.21 12.22
C GLU A 214 -21.43 10.19 13.08
N ALA A 215 -20.34 9.64 12.53
CA ALA A 215 -19.46 8.74 13.25
C ALA A 215 -18.82 9.40 14.48
N ASN A 216 -18.40 10.67 14.38
CA ASN A 216 -17.82 11.40 15.50
C ASN A 216 -18.85 11.86 16.53
N HIS A 217 -20.09 12.12 16.12
CA HIS A 217 -21.18 12.43 17.06
C HIS A 217 -21.63 11.19 17.83
N ASN A 218 -21.51 9.99 17.25
CA ASN A 218 -21.88 8.74 17.89
C ASN A 218 -20.75 8.20 18.78
N THR A 219 -20.90 8.37 20.10
CA THR A 219 -19.94 7.86 21.10
C THR A 219 -19.78 6.34 21.11
N LYS A 220 -20.71 5.60 20.52
CA LYS A 220 -20.67 4.14 20.40
C LYS A 220 -20.12 3.68 19.04
N TRP A 221 -19.68 4.60 18.18
CA TRP A 221 -19.17 4.25 16.86
C TRP A 221 -17.94 3.34 16.95
N VAL A 222 -17.97 2.27 16.16
CA VAL A 222 -16.89 1.27 16.08
C VAL A 222 -16.32 1.30 14.67
N CYS A 223 -15.01 1.32 14.49
CA CYS A 223 -14.41 1.40 13.17
C CYS A 223 -14.53 0.09 12.36
N PRO A 224 -14.47 0.14 11.02
CA PRO A 224 -14.53 -1.04 10.17
C PRO A 224 -13.51 -2.15 10.50
N PRO A 225 -12.26 -1.85 10.91
CA PRO A 225 -11.33 -2.87 11.41
C PRO A 225 -11.85 -3.62 12.64
N CYS A 226 -12.37 -2.90 13.64
CA CYS A 226 -12.92 -3.50 14.86
C CYS A 226 -14.24 -4.26 14.62
N ARG A 227 -14.98 -3.90 13.57
CA ARG A 227 -16.14 -4.66 13.08
C ARG A 227 -15.75 -5.87 12.22
N GLY A 228 -14.48 -6.02 11.84
CA GLY A 228 -14.02 -7.11 10.98
C GLY A 228 -14.34 -6.93 9.49
N ILE A 229 -14.96 -5.84 9.06
CA ILE A 229 -15.38 -5.57 7.67
C ILE A 229 -14.42 -4.67 6.88
N CYS A 230 -13.23 -4.36 7.43
CA CYS A 230 -12.27 -3.48 6.76
C CYS A 230 -11.81 -4.04 5.39
N ASN A 231 -11.97 -3.23 4.34
CA ASN A 231 -11.59 -3.57 2.97
C ASN A 231 -10.26 -2.91 2.52
N CYS A 232 -9.46 -2.39 3.46
CA CYS A 232 -8.17 -1.80 3.12
C CYS A 232 -7.18 -2.86 2.62
N SER A 233 -6.23 -2.46 1.77
CA SER A 233 -5.27 -3.40 1.16
C SER A 233 -4.36 -4.12 2.16
N ARG A 234 -4.13 -3.56 3.37
CA ARG A 234 -3.35 -4.22 4.43
C ARG A 234 -4.20 -5.28 5.14
N CYS A 235 -5.41 -4.93 5.56
CA CYS A 235 -6.32 -5.86 6.24
C CYS A 235 -6.72 -7.03 5.33
N ARG A 236 -7.03 -6.78 4.05
CA ARG A 236 -7.34 -7.83 3.08
C ARG A 236 -6.19 -8.82 2.89
N ARG A 237 -4.97 -8.31 2.70
CA ARG A 237 -3.77 -9.17 2.61
C ARG A 237 -3.54 -9.98 3.88
N GLY A 238 -3.79 -9.41 5.05
CA GLY A 238 -3.72 -10.13 6.33
C GLY A 238 -4.70 -11.30 6.43
N LYS A 239 -5.84 -11.22 5.75
CA LYS A 239 -6.82 -12.32 5.63
C LYS A 239 -6.54 -13.28 4.46
N GLY A 240 -5.51 -13.02 3.65
CA GLY A 240 -5.20 -13.79 2.44
C GLY A 240 -6.03 -13.40 1.21
N TRP A 241 -6.73 -12.26 1.24
CA TRP A 241 -7.56 -11.75 0.15
C TRP A 241 -6.81 -10.75 -0.74
N MET A 242 -7.18 -10.69 -2.02
CA MET A 242 -6.61 -9.72 -2.95
C MET A 242 -7.09 -8.29 -2.68
N PRO A 243 -6.23 -7.26 -2.85
CA PRO A 243 -6.64 -5.87 -2.68
C PRO A 243 -7.76 -5.46 -3.64
N THR A 244 -8.76 -4.73 -3.14
CA THR A 244 -9.93 -4.28 -3.90
C THR A 244 -9.62 -3.24 -4.98
N GLY A 245 -8.52 -2.49 -4.86
CA GLY A 245 -8.20 -1.39 -5.80
C GLY A 245 -9.15 -0.19 -5.67
N ASN A 246 -9.12 0.72 -6.66
CA ASN A 246 -9.99 1.90 -6.71
C ASN A 246 -11.24 1.63 -7.57
N ILE A 247 -12.27 1.03 -6.96
CA ILE A 247 -13.48 0.60 -7.68
C ILE A 247 -14.72 1.43 -7.32
N TYR A 248 -14.60 2.45 -6.46
CA TYR A 248 -15.76 3.20 -5.98
C TYR A 248 -16.63 3.78 -7.10
N SER A 249 -16.02 4.37 -8.14
CA SER A 249 -16.76 4.91 -9.29
C SER A 249 -17.57 3.82 -10.02
N LYS A 250 -17.02 2.62 -10.18
CA LYS A 250 -17.73 1.48 -10.78
C LYS A 250 -18.87 1.01 -9.88
N VAL A 251 -18.58 0.84 -8.60
CA VAL A 251 -19.55 0.43 -7.57
C VAL A 251 -20.74 1.38 -7.49
N SER A 252 -20.47 2.68 -7.53
CA SER A 252 -21.51 3.72 -7.49
C SER A 252 -22.41 3.66 -8.73
N LYS A 253 -21.87 3.39 -9.92
CA LYS A 253 -22.66 3.19 -11.15
C LYS A 253 -23.57 1.97 -11.09
N LEU A 254 -23.18 0.95 -10.33
CA LEU A 254 -23.99 -0.25 -10.07
C LEU A 254 -25.08 0.00 -8.99
N GLY A 255 -25.17 1.20 -8.42
CA GLY A 255 -26.19 1.57 -7.44
C GLY A 255 -25.90 1.17 -6.00
N PHE A 256 -24.69 0.68 -5.70
CA PHE A 256 -24.29 0.37 -4.32
C PHE A 256 -23.83 1.63 -3.59
N LYS A 257 -24.21 1.76 -2.31
CA LYS A 257 -23.84 2.90 -1.46
C LYS A 257 -22.33 3.04 -1.28
N SER A 258 -21.62 1.93 -1.09
CA SER A 258 -20.18 1.92 -0.86
C SER A 258 -19.52 0.63 -1.34
N VAL A 259 -18.18 0.65 -1.38
CA VAL A 259 -17.40 -0.54 -1.77
C VAL A 259 -17.65 -1.73 -0.83
N ALA A 260 -17.81 -1.51 0.48
CA ALA A 260 -18.12 -2.57 1.43
C ALA A 260 -19.51 -3.18 1.16
N HIS A 261 -20.51 -2.35 0.87
CA HIS A 261 -21.85 -2.83 0.49
C HIS A 261 -21.80 -3.74 -0.73
N TYR A 262 -21.04 -3.35 -1.77
CA TYR A 262 -20.84 -4.19 -2.95
C TYR A 262 -20.21 -5.54 -2.58
N LEU A 263 -19.05 -5.53 -1.92
CA LEU A 263 -18.31 -6.76 -1.61
C LEU A 263 -19.11 -7.76 -0.77
N ILE A 264 -19.85 -7.27 0.23
CA ILE A 264 -20.60 -8.13 1.13
C ILE A 264 -21.84 -8.68 0.43
N LYS A 265 -22.62 -7.82 -0.23
CA LYS A 265 -23.87 -8.24 -0.88
C LYS A 265 -23.64 -9.18 -2.05
N THR A 266 -22.65 -8.93 -2.91
CA THR A 266 -22.41 -9.81 -4.07
C THR A 266 -22.00 -11.22 -3.63
N ARG A 267 -21.16 -11.34 -2.61
CA ARG A 267 -20.71 -12.65 -2.11
C ARG A 267 -21.81 -13.40 -1.35
N LEU A 268 -22.70 -12.70 -0.64
CA LEU A 268 -23.87 -13.32 -0.03
C LEU A 268 -24.84 -13.84 -1.09
N THR A 269 -25.08 -13.10 -2.17
CA THR A 269 -25.92 -13.57 -3.28
C THR A 269 -25.32 -14.80 -3.97
N GLU A 270 -24.00 -14.86 -4.13
CA GLU A 270 -23.30 -16.02 -4.71
C GLU A 270 -23.50 -17.28 -3.84
N LEU A 271 -23.40 -17.15 -2.51
CA LEU A 271 -23.64 -18.26 -1.56
C LEU A 271 -25.11 -18.71 -1.53
N GLY A 272 -26.05 -17.76 -1.50
CA GLY A 272 -27.49 -18.07 -1.53
C GLY A 272 -27.95 -18.68 -2.86
N SER A 273 -27.22 -18.43 -3.95
CA SER A 273 -27.50 -19.07 -5.25
C SER A 273 -26.93 -20.48 -5.34
N SER A 274 -25.84 -20.80 -4.63
CA SER A 274 -25.32 -22.18 -4.58
C SER A 274 -26.17 -23.11 -3.71
N ASP A 275 -26.83 -22.59 -2.66
CA ASP A 275 -27.68 -23.39 -1.78
C ASP A 275 -29.06 -23.71 -2.40
N ALA A 276 -29.45 -23.01 -3.47
CA ALA A 276 -30.70 -23.24 -4.19
C ALA A 276 -30.62 -24.38 -5.24
N GLU A 277 -29.43 -24.82 -5.63
CA GLU A 277 -29.22 -25.92 -6.58
C GLU A 277 -28.96 -27.28 -5.88
N GLU A 278 -28.73 -27.32 -4.56
CA GLU A 278 -28.50 -28.58 -3.80
C GLU A 278 -29.69 -29.06 -2.96
N ILE A 279 -30.90 -28.52 -3.15
CA ILE A 279 -32.11 -28.97 -2.44
C ILE A 279 -33.28 -29.18 -3.41
N SER A 280 -33.11 -30.09 -4.37
CA SER A 280 -34.25 -30.78 -4.98
C SER A 280 -33.86 -32.17 -5.46
N GLU A 281 -33.57 -33.07 -4.52
CA GLU A 281 -33.83 -34.51 -4.67
C GLU A 281 -33.64 -35.21 -3.32
N THR A 282 -34.72 -35.30 -2.54
CA THR A 282 -34.79 -36.24 -1.41
C THR A 282 -35.89 -37.27 -1.65
N SER A 283 -35.57 -38.51 -1.27
CA SER A 283 -36.40 -39.71 -1.04
C SER A 283 -36.36 -40.74 -2.17
N ALA A 284 -35.97 -42.01 -1.98
CA ALA A 284 -36.01 -42.84 -0.78
C ALA A 284 -34.95 -43.97 -0.77
N ASP A 285 -34.52 -44.31 0.44
CA ASP A 285 -34.24 -45.64 1.02
C ASP A 285 -33.58 -46.75 0.15
N THR A 286 -32.38 -47.20 0.54
CA THR A 286 -31.94 -48.62 0.57
C THR A 286 -30.55 -48.75 1.25
N THR A 287 -30.58 -49.36 2.43
CA THR A 287 -29.62 -50.27 3.09
C THR A 287 -28.17 -50.43 2.59
N LEU A 288 -27.24 -50.16 3.53
CA LEU A 288 -25.91 -50.76 3.80
C LEU A 288 -25.16 -51.51 2.67
N ASN A 289 -23.96 -51.02 2.31
CA ASN A 289 -22.75 -51.85 2.40
C ASN A 289 -21.44 -51.03 2.39
N ILE A 290 -20.54 -51.36 3.33
CA ILE A 290 -19.19 -50.81 3.47
C ILE A 290 -18.27 -51.46 2.43
N GLN A 291 -17.48 -50.67 1.71
CA GLN A 291 -16.14 -51.14 1.32
C GLN A 291 -15.14 -49.98 1.17
N THR A 292 -14.26 -49.87 2.15
CA THR A 292 -13.01 -49.12 2.09
C THR A 292 -12.14 -49.63 0.94
N ARG A 293 -11.75 -48.76 0.00
CA ARG A 293 -10.69 -49.03 -0.98
C ARG A 293 -9.59 -47.99 -0.88
N THR A 294 -8.46 -48.45 -0.34
CA THR A 294 -7.15 -47.81 -0.38
C THR A 294 -6.72 -47.52 -1.82
N ARG A 295 -6.23 -46.30 -2.08
CA ARG A 295 -5.61 -45.95 -3.37
C ARG A 295 -4.11 -46.25 -3.35
N ALA A 296 -3.72 -47.18 -4.23
CA ALA A 296 -2.34 -47.55 -4.51
C ALA A 296 -1.61 -46.47 -5.33
N SER A 297 -0.33 -46.31 -5.01
CA SER A 297 0.65 -45.45 -5.70
C SER A 297 0.84 -45.86 -7.16
N LYS A 298 0.75 -44.89 -8.08
CA LYS A 298 1.20 -45.05 -9.47
C LYS A 298 2.68 -44.69 -9.59
N LYS A 299 3.50 -45.70 -9.90
CA LYS A 299 4.89 -45.56 -10.37
C LYS A 299 4.89 -44.86 -11.73
N ARG A 300 5.78 -43.88 -11.89
CA ARG A 300 6.18 -43.32 -13.19
C ARG A 300 7.08 -44.33 -13.91
N VAL A 301 6.79 -44.58 -15.19
CA VAL A 301 7.73 -45.10 -16.18
C VAL A 301 8.33 -43.90 -16.90
#